data_AF-A0A849T0H6-F1
#
_entry.id   AF-A0A849T0H6-F1
#
_cell.length_a   1.000
_cell.length_b   1.000
_cell.length_c   1.000
_cell.angle_alpha   90.00
_cell.angle_beta   90.00
_cell.angle_gamma   90.00
#
_symmetry.space_group_name_H-M   'P 1'
#
loop_
_entity.id
_entity.type
_entity.pdbx_description
1 polymer ?
#
loop_
_entity_poly.entity_id
_entity_poly.type
_entity_poly.pdbx_seq_one_letter_code
_entity_poly.pdbx_strand_id
1 'polypeptide(L)'
;MNRLIMAAESNGGPVIELRRGRSVTAQEAVSRAAVLLARDLGARAIAAHTTRGLTARFIAAGREPIPLLAFTPHSEIRSQLSLTWGCETFVVAETSDTDEMVRQVDHAMIAAGRGKIGDLVVIVAGMPAGRAGNSNTLRVHRLGEPVGQ
;
A
#
# COMPACT_ATOMS: atom_id res chain seq x y z
N MET A 1 21.37 -13.04 -6.41
CA MET A 1 21.01 -11.70 -5.90
C MET A 1 19.96 -11.75 -4.78
N ASN A 2 18.79 -12.38 -5.00
CA ASN A 2 17.64 -12.36 -4.06
C ASN A 2 17.99 -12.73 -2.58
N ARG A 3 18.82 -13.75 -2.35
CA ARG A 3 19.23 -14.17 -1.00
C ARG A 3 20.00 -13.12 -0.19
N LEU A 4 20.79 -12.25 -0.84
CA LEU A 4 21.55 -11.21 -0.16
C LEU A 4 20.66 -10.05 0.28
N ILE A 5 19.64 -9.73 -0.53
CA ILE A 5 18.66 -8.68 -0.24
C ILE A 5 17.82 -9.09 0.96
N MET A 6 17.27 -10.31 0.97
CA MET A 6 16.47 -10.82 2.08
C MET A 6 17.24 -10.81 3.41
N ALA A 7 18.54 -11.15 3.40
CA ALA A 7 19.39 -11.14 4.59
C ALA A 7 19.74 -9.73 5.08
N ALA A 8 19.83 -8.75 4.18
CA ALA A 8 20.02 -7.35 4.56
C ALA A 8 18.73 -6.73 5.12
N GLU A 9 17.57 -7.10 4.56
CA GLU A 9 16.26 -6.59 4.97
C GLU A 9 15.82 -7.13 6.34
N SER A 10 16.23 -8.35 6.71
CA SER A 10 15.95 -8.90 8.05
C SER A 10 16.59 -8.10 9.19
N ASN A 11 17.60 -7.28 8.91
CA ASN A 11 18.28 -6.45 9.90
C ASN A 11 17.66 -5.05 10.08
N GLY A 12 16.59 -4.71 9.35
CA GLY A 12 15.96 -3.39 9.40
C GLY A 12 16.84 -2.31 8.78
N GLY A 13 16.50 -1.83 7.59
CA GLY A 13 17.21 -0.71 6.97
C GLY A 13 17.10 0.58 7.79
N PRO A 14 18.01 1.55 7.61
CA PRO A 14 17.94 2.82 8.34
C PRO A 14 16.63 3.54 8.02
N VAL A 15 15.91 3.96 9.08
CA VAL A 15 14.76 4.85 8.97
C VAL A 15 15.27 6.21 8.48
N ILE A 16 14.87 6.61 7.28
CA ILE A 16 15.25 7.90 6.72
C ILE A 16 14.34 8.98 7.32
N GLU A 17 14.88 9.82 8.20
CA GLU A 17 14.19 11.06 8.58
C GLU A 17 14.04 11.97 7.35
N LEU A 18 12.79 12.19 6.92
CA LEU A 18 12.50 13.11 5.82
C LEU A 18 12.83 14.56 6.24
N ARG A 19 13.47 15.29 5.32
CA ARG A 19 13.95 16.69 5.49
C ARG A 19 12.94 17.58 6.22
N ARG A 20 13.35 18.15 7.37
CA ARG A 20 12.64 19.22 8.08
C ARG A 20 12.56 20.48 7.19
N GLY A 21 11.40 21.13 7.13
CA GLY A 21 11.20 22.43 6.45
C GLY A 21 10.37 22.42 5.15
N ARG A 22 9.90 21.25 4.68
CA ARG A 22 8.96 21.15 3.54
C ARG A 22 7.52 20.98 4.04
N SER A 23 6.56 21.66 3.40
CA SER A 23 5.14 21.38 3.61
C SER A 23 4.80 19.95 3.18
N VAL A 24 4.20 19.20 4.09
CA VAL A 24 3.75 17.84 3.84
C VAL A 24 2.37 17.90 3.16
N THR A 25 2.18 17.16 2.07
CA THR A 25 0.87 17.04 1.42
C THR A 25 -0.04 16.10 2.22
N ALA A 26 -1.36 16.26 2.12
CA ALA A 26 -2.31 15.33 2.76
C ALA A 26 -2.03 13.86 2.36
N GLN A 27 -1.75 13.62 1.07
CA GLN A 27 -1.39 12.30 0.54
C GLN A 27 -0.18 11.69 1.24
N GLU A 28 0.87 12.49 1.47
CA GLU A 28 2.07 12.04 2.16
C GLU A 28 1.82 11.80 3.65
N ALA A 29 1.08 12.69 4.32
CA ALA A 29 0.73 12.52 5.73
C ALA A 29 -0.07 11.23 5.96
N VAL A 30 -1.06 10.96 5.11
CA VAL A 30 -1.89 9.75 5.14
C VAL A 30 -1.05 8.51 4.87
N SER A 31 -0.13 8.57 3.90
CA SER A 31 0.80 7.47 3.60
C SER A 31 1.69 7.12 4.78
N ARG A 32 2.21 8.12 5.52
CA ARG A 32 2.98 7.88 6.74
C ARG A 32 2.12 7.34 7.88
N ALA A 33 0.89 7.83 8.02
CA ALA A 33 -0.05 7.29 9.01
C ALA A 33 -0.41 5.83 8.72
N ALA A 34 -0.52 5.42 7.45
CA ALA A 34 -0.73 4.02 7.07
C ALA A 34 0.39 3.11 7.56
N VAL A 35 1.64 3.56 7.41
CA VAL A 35 2.83 2.83 7.85
C VAL A 35 2.80 2.62 9.37
N LEU A 36 2.56 3.69 10.13
CA LEU A 36 2.46 3.62 11.59
C LEU A 36 1.34 2.68 12.02
N LEU A 37 0.16 2.83 11.43
CA LEU A 37 -1.01 2.00 11.72
C LEU A 37 -0.76 0.52 11.43
N ALA A 38 -0.15 0.21 10.29
CA ALA A 38 0.16 -1.15 9.90
C ALA A 38 1.17 -1.79 10.85
N ARG A 39 2.20 -1.04 11.25
CA ARG A 39 3.21 -1.51 12.20
C ARG A 39 2.60 -1.78 13.57
N ASP A 40 1.87 -0.81 14.11
CA ASP A 40 1.36 -0.86 15.48
C ASP A 40 0.25 -1.92 15.63
N LEU A 41 -0.50 -2.21 14.56
CA LEU A 41 -1.51 -3.26 14.53
C LEU A 41 -0.97 -4.64 14.09
N GLY A 42 0.32 -4.74 13.74
CA GLY A 42 0.89 -5.98 13.21
C GLY A 42 0.21 -6.45 11.92
N ALA A 43 -0.18 -5.51 11.05
CA ALA A 43 -0.85 -5.81 9.80
C ALA A 43 0.03 -6.68 8.88
N ARG A 44 -0.61 -7.60 8.17
CA ARG A 44 0.03 -8.51 7.23
C ARG A 44 0.64 -7.77 6.04
N ALA A 45 -0.01 -6.71 5.59
CA ALA A 45 0.42 -5.88 4.47
C ALA A 45 -0.23 -4.49 4.51
N ILE A 46 0.38 -3.56 3.79
CA ILE A 46 -0.22 -2.28 3.39
C ILE A 46 -0.66 -2.40 1.93
N ALA A 47 -1.94 -2.21 1.66
CA ALA A 47 -2.50 -2.21 0.31
C ALA A 47 -2.74 -0.75 -0.14
N ALA A 48 -2.04 -0.30 -1.18
CA ALA A 48 -2.09 1.08 -1.65
C ALA A 48 -2.72 1.18 -3.04
N HIS A 49 -3.94 1.71 -3.12
CA HIS A 49 -4.55 2.10 -4.39
C HIS A 49 -3.93 3.41 -4.89
N THR A 50 -3.46 3.42 -6.14
CA THR A 50 -2.77 4.57 -6.72
C THR A 50 -2.89 4.63 -8.24
N THR A 51 -3.16 5.83 -8.77
CA THR A 51 -3.21 6.11 -10.22
C THR A 51 -1.91 6.68 -10.78
N ARG A 52 -1.05 7.27 -9.95
CA ARG A 52 0.25 7.85 -10.37
C ARG A 52 1.45 7.30 -9.62
N GLY A 53 1.23 6.39 -8.68
CA GLY A 53 2.27 5.75 -7.87
C GLY A 53 2.78 6.56 -6.67
N LEU A 54 2.37 7.81 -6.48
CA LEU A 54 2.88 8.65 -5.40
C LEU A 54 2.62 8.09 -4.00
N THR A 55 1.43 7.51 -3.76
CA THR A 55 1.06 6.89 -2.48
C THR A 55 1.98 5.74 -2.14
N ALA A 56 2.17 4.81 -3.08
CA ALA A 56 3.09 3.68 -2.92
C ALA A 56 4.53 4.16 -2.68
N ARG A 57 4.99 5.19 -3.39
CA ARG A 57 6.33 5.77 -3.20
C ARG A 57 6.51 6.43 -1.82
N PHE A 58 5.49 7.13 -1.31
CA PHE A 58 5.54 7.70 0.04
C PHE A 58 5.56 6.63 1.13
N ILE A 59 4.81 5.53 0.95
CA ILE A 59 4.86 4.39 1.87
C ILE A 59 6.23 3.71 1.81
N ALA A 60 6.73 3.41 0.60
CA ALA A 60 8.03 2.77 0.38
C ALA A 60 9.21 3.60 0.91
N ALA A 61 9.09 4.93 0.97
CA ALA A 61 10.11 5.79 1.53
C ALA A 61 10.38 5.52 3.03
N GLY A 62 9.40 4.96 3.75
CA GLY A 62 9.57 4.51 5.14
C GLY A 62 10.46 3.29 5.30
N ARG A 63 10.69 2.52 4.22
CA ARG A 63 11.52 1.30 4.20
C ARG A 63 11.17 0.27 5.28
N GLU A 64 9.89 0.19 5.61
CA GLU A 64 9.39 -0.73 6.63
C GLU A 64 9.26 -2.15 6.05
N PRO A 65 9.64 -3.20 6.79
CA PRO A 65 9.61 -4.58 6.30
C PRO A 65 8.21 -5.13 6.07
N ILE A 66 7.17 -4.36 6.40
CA ILE A 66 5.77 -4.69 6.15
C ILE A 66 5.54 -4.71 4.62
N PRO A 67 5.02 -5.81 4.04
CA PRO A 67 4.78 -5.90 2.60
C PRO A 67 3.91 -4.75 2.09
N LEU A 68 4.36 -4.07 1.03
CA LEU A 68 3.60 -3.04 0.33
C LEU A 68 3.05 -3.61 -0.99
N LEU A 69 1.72 -3.68 -1.09
CA LEU A 69 1.00 -4.13 -2.27
C LEU A 69 0.35 -2.93 -2.95
N ALA A 70 0.82 -2.54 -4.13
CA ALA A 70 0.29 -1.40 -4.88
C ALA A 70 -0.72 -1.85 -5.94
N PHE A 71 -1.88 -1.23 -5.94
CA PHE A 71 -3.00 -1.51 -6.83
C PHE A 71 -3.20 -0.31 -7.76
N THR A 72 -3.16 -0.54 -9.07
CA THR A 72 -3.26 0.52 -10.09
C THR A 72 -4.04 0.03 -11.31
N PRO A 73 -4.87 0.88 -11.96
CA PRO A 73 -5.48 0.54 -13.24
C PRO A 73 -4.52 0.67 -14.43
N HIS A 74 -3.38 1.33 -14.22
CA HIS A 74 -2.43 1.67 -15.28
C HIS A 74 -1.21 0.73 -15.27
N SER A 75 -0.98 0.03 -16.39
CA SER A 75 0.10 -0.95 -16.54
C SER A 75 1.49 -0.30 -16.59
N GLU A 76 1.56 0.94 -17.06
CA GLU A 76 2.75 1.77 -17.04
C GLU A 76 3.15 2.14 -15.60
N ILE A 77 2.18 2.44 -14.73
CA ILE A 77 2.44 2.74 -13.32
C ILE A 77 2.87 1.48 -12.58
N ARG A 78 2.24 0.33 -12.87
CA ARG A 78 2.68 -0.98 -12.37
C ARG A 78 4.16 -1.22 -12.71
N SER A 79 4.54 -1.00 -13.98
CA SER A 79 5.91 -1.20 -14.45
C SER A 79 6.91 -0.24 -13.82
N GLN A 80 6.51 0.99 -13.49
CA GLN A 80 7.36 1.93 -12.75
C GLN A 80 7.51 1.54 -11.27
N LEU A 81 6.43 1.06 -10.65
CA LEU A 81 6.42 0.70 -9.23
C LEU A 81 7.15 -0.61 -8.93
N SER A 82 7.35 -1.49 -9.91
CA SER A 82 8.14 -2.72 -9.73
C SER A 82 9.62 -2.45 -9.39
N LEU A 83 10.10 -1.23 -9.64
CA LEU A 83 11.44 -0.76 -9.25
C LEU A 83 11.44 -0.01 -7.90
N THR A 84 10.28 0.15 -7.27
CA THR A 84 10.12 0.82 -5.98
C THR A 84 10.36 -0.16 -4.83
N TRP A 85 11.11 0.27 -3.81
CA TRP A 85 11.48 -0.58 -2.67
C TRP A 85 10.26 -1.23 -2.01
N GLY A 86 10.34 -2.54 -1.74
CA GLY A 86 9.32 -3.30 -1.01
C GLY A 86 7.96 -3.40 -1.70
N CYS A 87 7.83 -2.93 -2.95
CA CYS A 87 6.54 -2.82 -3.64
C CYS A 87 6.27 -4.01 -4.56
N GLU A 88 5.20 -4.73 -4.28
CA GLU A 88 4.60 -5.70 -5.20
C GLU A 88 3.36 -5.06 -5.85
N THR A 89 3.18 -5.23 -7.16
CA THR A 89 2.22 -4.44 -7.93
C THR A 89 1.15 -5.30 -8.59
N PHE A 90 -0.10 -4.87 -8.50
CA PHE A 90 -1.29 -5.52 -9.07
C PHE A 90 -2.01 -4.55 -10.01
N VAL A 91 -2.36 -5.04 -11.20
CA VAL A 91 -3.23 -4.29 -12.12
C VAL A 91 -4.67 -4.68 -11.81
N VAL A 92 -5.52 -3.69 -11.55
CA VAL A 92 -6.93 -3.88 -11.21
C VAL A 92 -7.82 -2.98 -12.07
N ALA A 93 -9.11 -3.30 -12.16
CA ALA A 93 -10.04 -2.43 -12.86
C ALA A 93 -10.16 -1.07 -12.15
N GLU A 94 -10.26 0.00 -12.92
CA GLU A 94 -10.57 1.31 -12.37
C GLU A 94 -11.98 1.28 -11.75
N THR A 95 -12.11 1.78 -10.52
CA THR A 95 -13.37 1.79 -9.78
C THR A 95 -13.45 3.05 -8.92
N SER A 96 -14.67 3.60 -8.79
CA SER A 96 -15.03 4.67 -7.86
C SER A 96 -15.65 4.21 -6.56
N ASP A 97 -15.91 2.91 -6.44
CA ASP A 97 -16.51 2.27 -5.26
C ASP A 97 -15.42 1.79 -4.30
N THR A 98 -15.46 2.26 -3.05
CA THR A 98 -14.56 1.81 -1.98
C THR A 98 -14.69 0.33 -1.71
N ASP A 99 -15.90 -0.20 -1.79
CA ASP A 99 -16.15 -1.58 -1.45
C ASP A 99 -15.58 -2.50 -2.52
N GLU A 100 -15.63 -2.05 -3.78
CA GLU A 100 -14.92 -2.71 -4.87
C GLU A 100 -13.40 -2.67 -4.68
N MET A 101 -12.82 -1.56 -4.20
CA MET A 101 -11.40 -1.52 -3.89
C MET A 101 -11.00 -2.56 -2.83
N VAL A 102 -11.83 -2.70 -1.78
CA VAL A 102 -11.59 -3.73 -0.75
C VAL A 102 -11.68 -5.13 -1.34
N ARG A 103 -12.69 -5.41 -2.18
CA ARG A 103 -12.83 -6.69 -2.88
C ARG A 103 -11.64 -6.99 -3.79
N GLN A 104 -11.09 -5.98 -4.47
CA GLN A 104 -9.89 -6.10 -5.29
C GLN A 104 -8.66 -6.48 -4.45
N VAL A 105 -8.51 -5.88 -3.26
CA VAL A 105 -7.44 -6.23 -2.31
C VAL A 105 -7.59 -7.67 -1.85
N ASP A 106 -8.79 -8.07 -1.41
CA ASP A 106 -9.07 -9.43 -0.94
C ASP A 106 -8.76 -10.46 -2.02
N HIS A 107 -9.30 -10.26 -3.22
CA HIS A 107 -9.09 -11.16 -4.35
C HIS A 107 -7.60 -11.31 -4.68
N ALA A 108 -6.89 -10.19 -4.88
CA ALA A 108 -5.50 -10.23 -5.29
C ALA A 108 -4.59 -10.84 -4.22
N MET A 109 -4.79 -10.49 -2.95
CA MET A 109 -3.96 -11.00 -1.86
C MET A 109 -4.15 -12.49 -1.64
N ILE A 110 -5.39 -12.97 -1.68
CA ILE A 110 -5.70 -14.40 -1.50
C ILE A 110 -5.21 -15.19 -2.71
N ALA A 111 -5.51 -14.73 -3.94
CA ALA A 111 -5.09 -15.41 -5.17
C ALA A 111 -3.57 -15.49 -5.33
N ALA A 112 -2.84 -14.45 -4.89
CA ALA A 112 -1.37 -14.43 -4.93
C ALA A 112 -0.69 -15.09 -3.72
N GLY A 113 -1.46 -15.65 -2.76
CA GLY A 113 -0.91 -16.27 -1.56
C GLY A 113 -0.19 -15.28 -0.62
N ARG A 114 -0.57 -14.00 -0.64
CA ARG A 114 0.02 -12.94 0.19
C ARG A 114 -0.70 -12.74 1.52
N GLY A 115 -1.93 -13.23 1.63
CA GLY A 115 -2.67 -13.31 2.88
C GLY A 115 -3.69 -14.44 2.86
N LYS A 116 -4.28 -14.70 4.03
CA LYS A 116 -5.39 -15.62 4.22
C LYS A 116 -6.57 -14.88 4.86
N ILE A 117 -7.76 -15.48 4.78
CA ILE A 117 -8.96 -14.95 5.43
C ILE A 117 -8.67 -14.68 6.91
N GLY A 118 -9.07 -13.50 7.39
CA GLY A 118 -8.86 -13.03 8.75
C GLY A 118 -7.56 -12.25 9.00
N ASP A 119 -6.59 -12.29 8.08
CA ASP A 119 -5.38 -11.47 8.17
C ASP A 119 -5.74 -9.98 8.12
N LEU A 120 -5.07 -9.19 8.95
CA LEU A 120 -5.29 -7.75 9.03
C LEU A 120 -4.49 -7.02 7.95
N VAL A 121 -5.11 -6.10 7.23
CA VAL A 121 -4.46 -5.26 6.22
C VAL A 121 -4.84 -3.80 6.40
N VAL A 122 -3.90 -2.90 6.09
CA VAL A 122 -4.16 -1.45 6.06
C VAL A 122 -4.28 -1.02 4.61
N ILE A 123 -5.46 -0.56 4.21
CA ILE A 123 -5.75 -0.09 2.86
C ILE A 123 -5.62 1.43 2.83
N VAL A 124 -4.87 1.94 1.86
CA VAL A 124 -4.70 3.36 1.57
C VAL A 124 -5.32 3.63 0.20
N ALA A 125 -6.30 4.53 0.17
CA ALA A 125 -7.01 4.88 -1.06
C ALA A 125 -7.24 6.38 -1.14
N GLY A 126 -7.67 6.83 -2.32
CA GLY A 126 -8.11 8.20 -2.52
C GLY A 126 -9.56 8.28 -2.94
N MET A 127 -10.34 9.07 -2.21
CA MET A 127 -11.78 9.22 -2.40
C MET A 127 -12.17 10.66 -2.73
N PRO A 128 -13.00 10.89 -3.77
CA PRO A 128 -13.53 9.91 -4.72
C PRO A 128 -12.42 9.34 -5.63
N ALA A 129 -12.56 8.08 -6.05
CA ALA A 129 -11.56 7.45 -6.88
C ALA A 129 -11.46 8.06 -8.29
N GLY A 130 -10.41 7.68 -9.03
CA GLY A 130 -10.12 8.22 -10.37
C GLY A 130 -9.50 9.62 -10.36
N ARG A 131 -9.60 10.37 -9.25
CA ARG A 131 -8.84 11.63 -9.07
C ARG A 131 -7.44 11.36 -8.53
N ALA A 132 -6.46 11.55 -9.40
CA ALA A 132 -5.05 11.52 -9.01
C ALA A 132 -4.72 12.57 -7.94
N GLY A 133 -3.82 12.22 -7.00
CA GLY A 133 -3.28 13.14 -5.99
C GLY A 133 -4.10 13.26 -4.71
N ASN A 134 -5.12 12.43 -4.52
CA ASN A 134 -6.05 12.54 -3.38
C ASN A 134 -6.08 11.29 -2.49
N SER A 135 -4.95 10.65 -2.14
CA SER A 135 -5.01 9.57 -1.13
C SER A 135 -5.26 10.17 0.25
N ASN A 136 -6.53 10.20 0.63
CA ASN A 136 -7.05 10.84 1.82
C ASN A 136 -7.76 9.85 2.76
N THR A 137 -7.74 8.55 2.45
CA THR A 137 -8.48 7.52 3.20
C THR A 137 -7.55 6.39 3.65
N LEU A 138 -7.72 5.99 4.91
CA LEU A 138 -7.17 4.79 5.51
C LEU A 138 -8.31 3.89 5.95
N ARG A 139 -8.19 2.59 5.69
CA ARG A 139 -9.11 1.57 6.19
C ARG A 139 -8.32 0.41 6.76
N VAL A 140 -8.65 0.02 7.99
CA VAL A 140 -8.19 -1.24 8.57
C VAL A 140 -9.23 -2.29 8.17
N HIS A 141 -8.77 -3.40 7.58
CA HIS A 141 -9.65 -4.43 7.03
C HIS A 141 -9.13 -5.81 7.38
N ARG A 142 -10.02 -6.78 7.61
CA ARG A 142 -9.66 -8.20 7.69
C ARG A 142 -10.03 -8.87 6.38
N LEU A 143 -9.06 -9.54 5.75
CA LEU A 143 -9.30 -10.20 4.48
C LEU A 143 -10.49 -11.17 4.56
N GLY A 144 -11.42 -11.07 3.61
CA GLY A 144 -12.63 -11.89 3.54
C GLY A 144 -13.77 -11.45 4.46
N GLU A 145 -13.62 -10.35 5.22
CA GLU A 145 -14.71 -9.74 5.96
C GLU A 145 -15.69 -9.04 4.98
N PRO A 146 -17.01 -9.17 5.16
CA PRO A 146 -17.98 -8.50 4.31
C PRO A 146 -17.75 -6.98 4.26
N VAL A 147 -17.85 -6.42 3.06
CA VAL A 147 -17.69 -4.98 2.84
C VAL A 147 -19.08 -4.36 2.72
N GLY A 148 -19.46 -3.53 3.70
CA GLY A 148 -20.73 -2.79 3.71
C GLY A 148 -21.95 -3.60 4.18
N GLN A 149 -22.71 -2.99 5.10
CA GLN A 149 -24.18 -3.11 5.17
C GLN A 149 -24.75 -1.83 4.59
#